data_AF-A0A2W4NFN8-F1
#
_entry.id   AF-A0A2W4NFN8-F1
#
_cell.length_a   1.000
_cell.length_b   1.000
_cell.length_c   1.000
_cell.angle_alpha   90.00
_cell.angle_beta   90.00
_cell.angle_gamma   90.00
#
_symmetry.space_group_name_H-M   'P 1'
#
loop_
_entity.id
_entity.type
_entity.pdbx_description
1 polymer ?
#
loop_
_entity_poly.entity_id
_entity_poly.type
_entity_poly.pdbx_seq_one_letter_code
_entity_poly.pdbx_strand_id
1 'polypeptide(L)'
;MPVAVPEGRVIEVGLGEVVIDLGRRHGIRDGHSIELVDTRTEKLGSERAERRTVLAVGVVTVVAESTSRVRLGLNERVPVGARARLVTTPPTRRRVAPPRIGGFWEIEVMLRPFLALDEFGGGMLSDFSAGYRFESDLHFEVAFRPLAFGTAKDTPAIAPVAAFAKLGYDRESFAVGLGIGGQTVDSPDLVTPSGSGTLFVQAARLGARDGLHLDCRSDIVLFHSRFMFSGFAATGQIPVGDVTWLVLEGGGGSAGYGYGEIGLRALLRGNGDRGSLFFTGSVGGVGLFRQVESTCGSPNATFSCAAPVEYAGPMVGAGVEVRL
;
A
#
# COMPACT_ATOMS: atom_id res chain seq x y z
N MET A 1 -25.91 28.10 36.20
CA MET A 1 -24.44 28.17 36.16
C MET A 1 -23.95 27.18 35.11
N PRO A 2 -23.10 27.56 34.15
CA PRO A 2 -22.56 26.61 33.19
C PRO A 2 -21.72 25.56 33.94
N VAL A 3 -22.06 24.28 33.79
CA VAL A 3 -21.28 23.17 34.35
C VAL A 3 -19.93 23.18 33.63
N ALA A 4 -18.84 23.36 34.37
CA ALA A 4 -17.50 23.28 33.81
C ALA A 4 -17.30 21.87 33.20
N VAL A 5 -17.01 21.82 31.90
CA VAL A 5 -16.71 20.55 31.23
C VAL A 5 -15.36 20.07 31.76
N PRO A 6 -15.27 18.84 32.29
CA PRO A 6 -14.01 18.32 32.81
C PRO A 6 -12.96 18.26 31.69
N GLU A 7 -11.79 18.83 31.97
CA GLU A 7 -10.62 18.80 31.10
C GLU A 7 -9.56 17.89 31.69
N GLY A 8 -8.91 17.14 30.82
CA GLY A 8 -7.83 16.23 31.15
C GLY A 8 -6.72 16.29 30.11
N ARG A 9 -5.85 15.29 30.12
CA ARG A 9 -4.69 15.12 29.25
C ARG A 9 -4.50 13.68 28.84
N VAL A 10 -3.87 13.51 27.68
CA VAL A 10 -3.29 12.24 27.27
C VAL A 10 -2.09 11.93 28.15
N ILE A 11 -2.11 10.78 28.82
CA ILE A 11 -1.04 10.30 29.69
C ILE A 11 -0.24 9.15 29.07
N GLU A 12 -0.83 8.43 28.12
CA GLU A 12 -0.19 7.31 27.43
C GLU A 12 -0.69 7.24 25.98
N VAL A 13 0.20 6.82 25.08
CA VAL A 13 -0.11 6.62 23.65
C VAL A 13 0.18 5.17 23.30
N GLY A 14 -0.85 4.47 22.79
CA GLY A 14 -0.78 3.12 22.28
C GLY A 14 -0.96 3.06 20.76
N LEU A 15 -1.10 1.83 20.24
CA LEU A 15 -1.27 1.58 18.81
C LEU A 15 -2.71 1.86 18.38
N GLY A 16 -2.99 3.08 17.93
CA GLY A 16 -4.33 3.51 17.50
C GLY A 16 -5.26 3.92 18.64
N GLU A 17 -4.72 4.09 19.83
CA GLU A 17 -5.46 4.49 21.01
C GLU A 17 -4.60 5.36 21.94
N VAL A 18 -5.26 6.11 22.80
CA VAL A 18 -4.62 6.90 23.86
C VAL A 18 -5.32 6.67 25.18
N VAL A 19 -4.59 6.82 26.28
CA VAL A 19 -5.16 6.86 27.62
C VAL A 19 -5.21 8.30 28.08
N ILE A 20 -6.36 8.72 28.60
CA ILE A 20 -6.58 10.05 29.17
C ILE A 20 -6.84 9.95 30.67
N ASP A 21 -6.52 11.01 31.42
CA ASP A 21 -6.80 11.15 32.86
C ASP A 21 -8.23 11.64 33.17
N LEU A 22 -9.19 11.29 32.28
CA LEU A 22 -10.63 11.44 32.49
C LEU A 22 -11.27 10.05 32.63
N GLY A 23 -12.28 9.89 33.46
CA GLY A 23 -12.82 8.59 33.88
C GLY A 23 -14.25 8.71 34.42
N ARG A 24 -14.77 7.65 35.05
CA ARG A 24 -16.15 7.61 35.58
C ARG A 24 -16.44 8.75 36.56
N ARG A 25 -15.49 9.09 37.44
CA ARG A 25 -15.64 10.22 38.39
C ARG A 25 -15.81 11.57 37.71
N HIS A 26 -15.39 11.67 36.45
CA HIS A 26 -15.49 12.86 35.62
C HIS A 26 -16.69 12.79 34.64
N GLY A 27 -17.60 11.82 34.81
CA GLY A 27 -18.77 11.65 33.95
C GLY A 27 -18.49 11.02 32.58
N ILE A 28 -17.29 10.46 32.36
CA ILE A 28 -16.98 9.73 31.12
C ILE A 28 -17.69 8.38 31.11
N ARG A 29 -18.20 8.00 29.93
CA ARG A 29 -18.84 6.71 29.68
C ARG A 29 -18.31 6.12 28.38
N ASP A 30 -18.51 4.82 28.22
CA ASP A 30 -18.22 4.13 26.96
C ASP A 30 -19.00 4.77 25.80
N GLY A 31 -18.37 4.88 24.64
CA GLY A 31 -18.94 5.51 23.45
C GLY A 31 -18.92 7.05 23.44
N HIS A 32 -18.49 7.71 24.52
CA HIS A 32 -18.33 9.17 24.51
C HIS A 32 -17.23 9.62 23.52
N SER A 33 -17.43 10.78 22.89
CA SER A 33 -16.43 11.42 22.05
C SER A 33 -15.48 12.31 22.86
N ILE A 34 -14.18 12.15 22.66
CA ILE A 34 -13.15 12.95 23.30
C ILE A 34 -12.39 13.75 22.24
N GLU A 35 -12.45 15.07 22.34
CA GLU A 35 -11.65 16.00 21.55
C GLU A 35 -10.24 16.08 22.15
N LEU A 36 -9.24 15.83 21.31
CA LEU A 36 -7.83 15.80 21.64
C LEU A 36 -7.13 16.95 20.93
N VAL A 37 -6.42 17.79 21.68
CA VAL A 37 -6.03 19.13 21.22
C VAL A 37 -4.59 19.45 21.60
N ASP A 38 -3.83 19.99 20.65
CA ASP A 38 -2.56 20.66 20.90
C ASP A 38 -2.81 22.16 21.16
N THR A 39 -2.15 22.70 22.18
CA THR A 39 -2.23 24.13 22.52
C THR A 39 -0.83 24.71 22.45
N ARG A 40 -0.59 25.58 21.46
CA ARG A 40 0.69 26.26 21.29
C ARG A 40 0.52 27.74 21.62
N THR A 41 1.45 28.28 22.40
CA THR A 41 1.52 29.72 22.61
C THR A 41 2.29 30.34 21.46
N GLU A 42 1.62 31.18 20.67
CA GLU A 42 2.23 31.97 19.60
C GLU A 42 2.30 33.44 20.03
N LYS A 43 3.32 34.17 19.57
CA LYS A 43 3.36 35.62 19.74
C LYS A 43 2.57 36.29 18.63
N LEU A 44 1.59 37.10 18.99
CA LEU A 44 0.82 37.94 18.06
C LEU A 44 1.16 39.40 18.37
N GLY A 45 2.21 39.91 17.71
CA GLY A 45 2.80 41.21 18.06
C GLY A 45 3.43 41.18 19.46
N SER A 46 2.94 42.02 20.37
CA SER A 46 3.36 42.08 21.78
C SER A 46 2.62 41.11 22.70
N GLU A 47 1.55 40.48 22.22
CA GLU A 47 0.72 39.58 23.03
C GLU A 47 1.06 38.11 22.81
N ARG A 48 0.74 37.28 23.81
CA ARG A 48 0.81 35.82 23.70
C ARG A 48 -0.61 35.31 23.44
N ALA A 49 -0.83 34.70 22.28
CA ALA A 49 -2.08 34.05 21.94
C ALA A 49 -1.93 32.53 22.08
N GLU A 50 -2.98 31.86 22.54
CA GLU A 50 -3.05 30.40 22.50
C GLU A 50 -3.69 29.96 21.18
N ARG A 51 -2.91 29.28 20.33
CA ARG A 51 -3.43 28.59 19.17
C ARG A 51 -3.85 27.19 19.56
N ARG A 52 -5.15 26.94 19.42
CA ARG A 52 -5.79 25.65 19.68
C ARG A 52 -5.92 24.87 18.37
N THR A 53 -5.30 23.69 18.30
CA THR A 53 -5.39 22.81 17.12
C THR A 53 -5.98 21.47 17.53
N VAL A 54 -7.16 21.15 16.98
CA VAL A 54 -7.77 19.83 17.18
C VAL A 54 -6.96 18.81 16.39
N LEU A 55 -6.42 17.83 17.10
CA LEU A 55 -5.63 16.74 16.53
C LEU A 55 -6.51 15.58 16.09
N ALA A 56 -7.46 15.21 16.96
CA ALA A 56 -8.41 14.13 16.71
C ALA A 56 -9.63 14.27 17.62
N VAL A 57 -10.74 13.65 17.22
CA VAL A 57 -11.86 13.33 18.10
C VAL A 57 -12.00 11.81 18.09
N GLY A 58 -11.61 11.18 19.19
CA GLY A 58 -11.67 9.74 19.36
C GLY A 58 -12.89 9.29 20.15
N VAL A 59 -13.10 7.97 20.24
CA VAL A 59 -14.23 7.36 20.96
C VAL A 59 -13.72 6.59 22.16
N VAL A 60 -14.31 6.82 23.33
CA VAL A 60 -14.01 6.07 24.55
C VAL A 60 -14.43 4.61 24.37
N THR A 61 -13.52 3.68 24.64
CA THR A 61 -13.74 2.22 24.54
C THR A 61 -13.61 1.49 25.87
N VAL A 62 -12.92 2.09 26.84
CA VAL A 62 -12.74 1.52 28.19
C VAL A 62 -12.75 2.67 29.19
N VAL A 63 -13.47 2.52 30.31
CA VAL A 63 -13.59 3.55 31.34
C VAL A 63 -13.24 2.98 32.71
N ALA A 64 -12.18 3.52 33.32
CA ALA A 64 -11.82 3.29 34.71
C ALA A 64 -12.33 4.44 35.60
N GLU A 65 -11.97 4.43 36.88
CA GLU A 65 -12.46 5.44 37.83
C GLU A 65 -11.96 6.85 37.48
N SER A 66 -10.65 6.98 37.19
CA SER A 66 -9.99 8.25 36.89
C SER A 66 -9.40 8.34 35.49
N THR A 67 -9.34 7.24 34.75
CA THR A 67 -8.75 7.19 33.40
C THR A 67 -9.69 6.51 32.41
N SER A 68 -9.48 6.76 31.12
CA SER A 68 -10.23 6.14 30.04
C SER A 68 -9.32 5.90 28.84
N ARG A 69 -9.64 4.85 28.07
CA ARG A 69 -9.00 4.57 26.79
C ARG A 69 -9.86 5.12 25.67
N VAL A 70 -9.23 5.84 24.76
CA VAL A 70 -9.86 6.50 23.61
C VAL A 70 -9.25 5.93 22.35
N ARG A 71 -10.08 5.34 21.49
CA ARG A 71 -9.68 4.86 20.17
C ARG A 71 -9.64 6.01 19.17
N LEU A 72 -8.56 6.09 18.41
CA LEU A 72 -8.35 7.06 17.34
C LEU A 72 -8.83 6.51 15.98
N GLY A 73 -9.04 7.41 15.03
CA GLY A 73 -9.26 7.07 13.62
C GLY A 73 -7.99 6.58 12.92
N LEU A 74 -8.18 6.13 11.67
CA LEU A 74 -7.07 5.77 10.78
C LEU A 74 -6.15 6.98 10.58
N ASN A 75 -4.84 6.75 10.72
CA ASN A 75 -3.77 7.73 10.53
C ASN A 75 -3.86 8.98 11.44
N GLU A 76 -4.66 8.93 12.50
CA GLU A 76 -4.71 10.00 13.51
C GLU A 76 -3.59 9.79 14.54
N ARG A 77 -2.86 10.86 14.86
CA ARG A 77 -1.76 10.84 15.83
C ARG A 77 -1.98 11.92 16.89
N VAL A 78 -1.86 11.52 18.16
CA VAL A 78 -2.00 12.42 19.31
C VAL A 78 -0.83 12.20 20.27
N PRO A 79 -0.07 13.25 20.62
CA PRO A 79 1.06 13.12 21.54
C PRO A 79 0.61 13.06 23.00
N VAL A 80 1.46 12.50 23.86
CA VAL A 80 1.33 12.64 25.32
C VAL A 80 1.29 14.12 25.71
N GLY A 81 0.43 14.47 26.66
CA GLY A 81 0.24 15.83 27.16
C GLY A 81 -0.81 16.64 26.42
N ALA A 82 -1.30 16.17 25.26
CA ALA A 82 -2.42 16.77 24.54
C ALA A 82 -3.64 16.90 25.46
N ARG A 83 -4.36 18.02 25.38
CA ARG A 83 -5.56 18.25 26.20
C ARG A 83 -6.69 17.36 25.69
N ALA A 84 -7.45 16.79 26.62
CA ALA A 84 -8.58 15.92 26.36
C ALA A 84 -9.84 16.53 26.96
N ARG A 85 -10.93 16.56 26.18
CA ARG A 85 -12.22 17.10 26.65
C ARG A 85 -13.39 16.32 26.07
N LEU A 86 -14.41 16.09 26.87
CA LEU A 86 -15.68 15.54 26.41
C LEU A 86 -16.37 16.49 25.44
N VAL A 87 -16.78 15.97 24.28
CA VAL A 87 -17.52 16.73 23.26
C VAL A 87 -18.70 15.93 22.71
N THR A 88 -19.63 16.64 22.08
CA THR A 88 -20.73 16.03 21.30
C THR A 88 -20.41 15.94 19.81
N THR A 89 -19.30 16.54 19.38
CA THR A 89 -18.84 16.48 17.98
C THR A 89 -18.56 15.04 17.57
N PRO A 90 -18.94 14.63 16.35
CA PRO A 90 -18.59 13.32 15.83
C PRO A 90 -17.07 13.07 15.80
N PRO A 91 -16.64 11.79 15.84
CA PRO A 91 -15.24 11.43 15.66
C PRO A 91 -14.66 11.99 14.35
N THR A 92 -13.40 12.42 14.36
CA THR A 92 -12.71 12.98 13.18
C THR A 92 -12.35 11.93 12.13
N ARG A 93 -12.53 10.66 12.47
CA ARG A 93 -12.22 9.51 11.63
C ARG A 93 -12.79 9.67 10.21
N ARG A 94 -11.90 9.61 9.22
CA ARG A 94 -12.25 9.58 7.80
C ARG A 94 -11.90 8.22 7.22
N ARG A 95 -12.87 7.57 6.56
CA ARG A 95 -12.65 6.31 5.84
C ARG A 95 -12.16 6.52 4.41
N VAL A 96 -12.72 7.53 3.74
CA VAL A 96 -12.43 7.80 2.32
C VAL A 96 -11.10 8.53 2.15
N ALA A 97 -10.83 9.51 3.01
CA ALA A 97 -9.60 10.29 3.01
C ALA A 97 -9.02 10.39 4.43
N PRO A 98 -8.46 9.29 4.99
CA PRO A 98 -7.68 9.38 6.21
C PRO A 98 -6.49 10.34 6.03
N PRO A 99 -6.06 11.06 7.08
CA PRO A 99 -4.92 11.95 7.01
C PRO A 99 -3.66 11.25 6.48
N ARG A 100 -2.79 12.02 5.83
CA ARG A 100 -1.44 11.56 5.52
C ARG A 100 -0.61 11.51 6.80
N ILE A 101 0.10 10.41 6.99
CA ILE A 101 1.13 10.24 8.02
C ILE A 101 2.49 10.03 7.36
N GLY A 102 3.54 10.37 8.09
CA GLY A 102 4.92 10.23 7.66
C GLY A 102 5.86 9.90 8.80
N GLY A 103 7.13 9.78 8.43
CA GLY A 103 8.25 9.41 9.29
C GLY A 103 8.36 7.90 9.53
N PHE A 104 7.94 7.01 8.66
CA PHE A 104 7.95 5.57 8.94
C PHE A 104 8.44 4.74 7.77
N TRP A 105 8.97 3.57 8.10
CA TRP A 105 9.28 2.54 7.11
C TRP A 105 8.05 1.72 6.83
N GLU A 106 7.90 1.33 5.58
CA GLU A 106 6.82 0.48 5.10
C GLU A 106 7.43 -0.68 4.34
N ILE A 107 7.08 -1.90 4.73
CA ILE A 107 7.55 -3.12 4.09
C ILE A 107 6.32 -3.90 3.66
N GLU A 108 6.25 -4.24 2.38
CA GLU A 108 5.15 -4.97 1.77
C GLU A 108 5.67 -6.20 1.06
N VAL A 109 4.98 -7.32 1.27
CA VAL A 109 5.21 -8.59 0.58
C VAL A 109 3.87 -9.12 0.11
N MET A 110 3.77 -9.53 -1.15
CA MET A 110 2.60 -10.19 -1.71
C MET A 110 3.04 -11.43 -2.47
N LEU A 111 2.48 -12.59 -2.11
CA LEU A 111 2.78 -13.88 -2.73
C LEU A 111 1.54 -14.40 -3.43
N ARG A 112 1.67 -14.76 -4.71
CA ARG A 112 0.58 -15.25 -5.56
C ARG A 112 0.97 -16.56 -6.23
N PRO A 113 0.96 -17.70 -5.51
CA PRO A 113 1.09 -19.01 -6.12
C PRO A 113 -0.06 -19.27 -7.11
N PHE A 114 0.25 -19.97 -8.21
CA PHE A 114 -0.72 -20.34 -9.22
C PHE A 114 -0.48 -21.74 -9.79
N LEU A 115 -1.52 -22.31 -10.38
CA LEU A 115 -1.47 -23.60 -11.06
C LEU A 115 -1.54 -23.37 -12.57
N ALA A 116 -0.60 -23.94 -13.33
CA ALA A 116 -0.65 -23.94 -14.78
C ALA A 116 -1.55 -25.11 -15.22
N LEU A 117 -2.67 -24.81 -15.89
CA LEU A 117 -3.69 -25.82 -16.20
C LEU A 117 -3.38 -26.63 -17.47
N ASP A 118 -2.71 -26.01 -18.45
CA ASP A 118 -2.46 -26.62 -19.76
C ASP A 118 -1.33 -27.66 -19.73
N GLU A 119 -0.32 -27.42 -18.90
CA GLU A 119 0.82 -28.31 -18.71
C GLU A 119 1.00 -28.47 -17.21
N PHE A 120 0.75 -29.67 -16.67
CA PHE A 120 0.73 -29.96 -15.23
C PHE A 120 1.96 -29.35 -14.52
N GLY A 121 1.76 -28.17 -13.94
CA GLY A 121 2.82 -27.25 -13.57
C GLY A 121 2.28 -26.13 -12.71
N GLY A 122 3.13 -25.15 -12.43
CA GLY A 122 2.74 -24.04 -11.58
C GLY A 122 3.86 -23.06 -11.39
N GLY A 123 3.57 -22.07 -10.56
CA GLY A 123 4.51 -21.00 -10.33
C GLY A 123 4.08 -20.08 -9.23
N MET A 124 4.76 -18.95 -9.16
CA MET A 124 4.53 -17.92 -8.19
C MET A 124 4.80 -16.57 -8.83
N LEU A 125 3.88 -15.63 -8.65
CA LEU A 125 4.07 -14.21 -8.91
C LEU A 125 4.19 -13.51 -7.55
N SER A 126 5.25 -12.74 -7.33
CA SER A 126 5.48 -12.10 -6.04
C SER A 126 5.88 -10.64 -6.19
N ASP A 127 5.43 -9.83 -5.25
CA ASP A 127 5.82 -8.45 -5.12
C ASP A 127 6.48 -8.22 -3.77
N PHE A 128 7.54 -7.43 -3.78
CA PHE A 128 8.25 -7.00 -2.58
C PHE A 128 8.49 -5.50 -2.69
N SER A 129 8.27 -4.75 -1.61
CA SER A 129 8.73 -3.37 -1.54
C SER A 129 9.11 -2.97 -0.13
N ALA A 130 10.08 -2.07 -0.06
CA ALA A 130 10.46 -1.36 1.14
C ALA A 130 10.53 0.13 0.83
N GLY A 131 9.84 0.95 1.61
CA GLY A 131 9.80 2.39 1.41
C GLY A 131 9.88 3.17 2.71
N TYR A 132 10.32 4.41 2.61
CA TYR A 132 10.30 5.37 3.71
C TYR A 132 9.43 6.55 3.33
N ARG A 133 8.41 6.80 4.14
CA ARG A 133 7.56 7.98 4.04
C ARG A 133 8.14 9.05 4.93
N PHE A 134 8.54 10.17 4.34
CA PHE A 134 9.07 11.29 5.10
C PHE A 134 7.95 12.05 5.81
N GLU A 135 8.29 12.84 6.84
CA GLU A 135 7.34 13.77 7.44
C GLU A 135 6.94 14.88 6.44
N SER A 136 7.87 15.26 5.54
CA SER A 136 7.53 16.02 4.33
C SER A 136 6.63 15.20 3.41
N ASP A 137 6.04 15.83 2.39
CA ASP A 137 5.23 15.16 1.36
C ASP A 137 6.06 14.27 0.40
N LEU A 138 7.22 13.75 0.82
CA LEU A 138 8.07 12.89 0.01
C LEU A 138 7.95 11.42 0.44
N HIS A 139 8.17 10.54 -0.53
CA HIS A 139 8.18 9.09 -0.33
C HIS A 139 9.26 8.46 -1.22
N PHE A 140 10.08 7.59 -0.64
CA PHE A 140 11.07 6.79 -1.36
C PHE A 140 10.72 5.31 -1.23
N GLU A 141 10.87 4.54 -2.31
CA GLU A 141 10.53 3.13 -2.38
C GLU A 141 11.57 2.37 -3.22
N VAL A 142 11.93 1.17 -2.78
CA VAL A 142 12.60 0.15 -3.59
C VAL A 142 11.67 -1.04 -3.69
N ALA A 143 11.49 -1.57 -4.90
CA ALA A 143 10.51 -2.61 -5.16
C ALA A 143 10.97 -3.64 -6.19
N PHE A 144 10.51 -4.87 -6.01
CA PHE A 144 10.51 -5.96 -7.00
C PHE A 144 9.05 -6.22 -7.37
N ARG A 145 8.63 -5.82 -8.56
CA ARG A 145 7.22 -5.84 -8.98
C ARG A 145 7.10 -6.02 -10.50
N PRO A 146 7.10 -7.26 -11.03
CA PRO A 146 7.06 -8.52 -10.28
C PRO A 146 8.42 -9.17 -10.07
N LEU A 147 8.46 -10.16 -9.18
CA LEU A 147 9.38 -11.29 -9.17
C LEU A 147 8.54 -12.55 -9.39
N ALA A 148 8.59 -13.14 -10.59
CA ALA A 148 7.82 -14.34 -10.91
C ALA A 148 8.69 -15.52 -11.32
N PHE A 149 8.13 -16.71 -11.18
CA PHE A 149 8.70 -17.97 -11.67
C PHE A 149 7.56 -18.91 -12.08
N GLY A 150 7.70 -19.60 -13.20
CA GLY A 150 6.77 -20.64 -13.66
C GLY A 150 7.50 -21.80 -14.33
N THR A 151 7.00 -23.01 -14.11
CA THR A 151 7.56 -24.24 -14.67
C THR A 151 6.47 -25.28 -14.89
N ALA A 152 6.61 -26.06 -15.95
CA ALA A 152 5.85 -27.28 -16.17
C ALA A 152 6.73 -28.42 -16.67
N LYS A 153 6.15 -29.61 -16.78
CA LYS A 153 6.85 -30.78 -17.32
C LYS A 153 7.13 -30.58 -18.80
N ASP A 154 8.36 -30.89 -19.22
CA ASP A 154 8.82 -30.87 -20.61
C ASP A 154 8.85 -29.47 -21.27
N THR A 155 8.72 -28.39 -20.47
CA THR A 155 8.67 -27.01 -20.94
C THR A 155 9.67 -26.11 -20.19
N PRO A 156 10.34 -25.16 -20.87
CA PRO A 156 11.31 -24.27 -20.23
C PRO A 156 10.72 -23.39 -19.12
N ALA A 157 11.49 -23.14 -18.06
CA ALA A 157 11.08 -22.24 -16.99
C ALA A 157 11.04 -20.76 -17.45
N ILE A 158 10.09 -20.00 -16.91
CA ILE A 158 9.92 -18.56 -17.12
C ILE A 158 10.14 -17.83 -15.80
N ALA A 159 10.94 -16.76 -15.79
CA ALA A 159 11.27 -16.00 -14.58
C ALA A 159 11.31 -14.49 -14.84
N PRO A 160 10.14 -13.84 -15.02
CA PRO A 160 10.07 -12.41 -15.28
C PRO A 160 10.37 -11.64 -14.00
N VAL A 161 11.22 -10.62 -14.11
CA VAL A 161 11.67 -9.82 -12.96
C VAL A 161 11.69 -8.35 -13.34
N ALA A 162 11.14 -7.49 -12.49
CA ALA A 162 11.32 -6.04 -12.55
C ALA A 162 11.68 -5.51 -11.17
N ALA A 163 12.79 -4.77 -11.09
CA ALA A 163 13.27 -4.17 -9.86
C ALA A 163 13.56 -2.68 -10.09
N PHE A 164 13.11 -1.80 -9.21
CA PHE A 164 13.30 -0.36 -9.34
C PHE A 164 13.36 0.36 -7.99
N ALA A 165 13.91 1.57 -8.02
CA ALA A 165 13.77 2.55 -6.96
C ALA A 165 12.94 3.73 -7.48
N LYS A 166 12.07 4.29 -6.63
CA LYS A 166 11.13 5.36 -6.97
C LYS A 166 11.16 6.44 -5.90
N LEU A 167 11.16 7.69 -6.33
CA LEU A 167 10.92 8.85 -5.50
C LEU A 167 9.59 9.49 -5.91
N GLY A 168 8.76 9.83 -4.93
CA GLY A 168 7.46 10.41 -5.18
C GLY A 168 7.11 11.56 -4.24
N TYR A 169 6.24 12.43 -4.75
CA TYR A 169 5.50 13.41 -3.97
C TYR A 169 4.16 12.79 -3.58
N ASP A 170 3.89 12.70 -2.30
CA ASP A 170 2.76 11.98 -1.71
C ASP A 170 1.97 12.90 -0.78
N ARG A 171 0.70 13.12 -1.12
CA ARG A 171 -0.28 13.92 -0.39
C ARG A 171 -1.46 13.06 0.04
N GLU A 172 -2.32 13.61 0.89
CA GLU A 172 -3.55 12.93 1.32
C GLU A 172 -4.45 12.54 0.12
N SER A 173 -4.60 13.43 -0.87
CA SER A 173 -5.53 13.24 -1.98
C SER A 173 -4.91 12.73 -3.28
N PHE A 174 -3.58 12.72 -3.40
CA PHE A 174 -2.90 12.19 -4.58
C PHE A 174 -1.43 11.89 -4.29
N ALA A 175 -0.80 11.11 -5.16
CA ALA A 175 0.64 10.98 -5.20
C ALA A 175 1.13 10.90 -6.66
N VAL A 176 2.35 11.32 -6.91
CA VAL A 176 3.04 11.14 -8.19
C VAL A 176 4.48 10.74 -7.94
N GLY A 177 5.05 9.87 -8.77
CA GLY A 177 6.42 9.41 -8.57
C GLY A 177 7.09 8.98 -9.86
N LEU A 178 8.41 9.08 -9.86
CA LEU A 178 9.28 8.63 -10.93
C LEU A 178 10.30 7.65 -10.36
N GLY A 179 10.56 6.60 -11.12
CA GLY A 179 11.53 5.58 -10.73
C GLY A 179 12.42 5.14 -11.87
N ILE A 180 13.51 4.47 -11.49
CA ILE A 180 14.47 3.87 -12.39
C ILE A 180 14.86 2.49 -11.87
N GLY A 181 15.14 1.57 -12.77
CA GLY A 181 15.45 0.20 -12.41
C GLY A 181 15.90 -0.64 -13.59
N GLY A 182 15.71 -1.94 -13.46
CA GLY A 182 15.92 -2.91 -14.51
C GLY A 182 14.82 -3.96 -14.53
N GLN A 183 14.57 -4.53 -15.69
CA GLN A 183 13.65 -5.65 -15.83
C GLN A 183 14.08 -6.62 -16.92
N THR A 184 13.55 -7.83 -16.87
CA THR A 184 13.54 -8.75 -18.01
C THR A 184 12.64 -8.19 -19.11
N VAL A 185 12.93 -8.55 -20.36
CA VAL A 185 12.11 -8.23 -21.53
C VAL A 185 11.88 -9.53 -22.27
N ASP A 186 10.65 -10.03 -22.18
CA ASP A 186 10.15 -11.30 -22.70
C ASP A 186 8.76 -11.04 -23.33
N SER A 187 8.72 -10.30 -24.45
CA SER A 187 7.46 -10.02 -25.15
C SER A 187 7.27 -10.91 -26.38
N PRO A 188 6.09 -11.52 -26.58
CA PRO A 188 5.79 -12.29 -27.79
C PRO A 188 5.70 -11.43 -29.05
N ASP A 189 5.43 -10.13 -28.89
CA ASP A 189 5.26 -9.20 -30.00
C ASP A 189 6.58 -8.63 -30.53
N LEU A 190 7.68 -8.89 -29.83
CA LEU A 190 9.00 -8.43 -30.21
C LEU A 190 9.71 -9.53 -31.02
N VAL A 191 10.08 -9.20 -32.27
CA VAL A 191 10.97 -10.03 -33.11
C VAL A 191 12.39 -10.10 -32.51
N THR A 192 12.68 -9.31 -31.48
CA THR A 192 13.97 -9.29 -30.80
C THR A 192 14.05 -10.36 -29.71
N PRO A 193 15.21 -11.04 -29.57
CA PRO A 193 15.43 -12.01 -28.50
C PRO A 193 15.18 -11.42 -27.11
N SER A 194 14.76 -12.28 -26.19
CA SER A 194 14.65 -11.98 -24.77
C SER A 194 15.94 -11.37 -24.20
N GLY A 195 15.80 -10.51 -23.19
CA GLY A 195 16.97 -9.92 -22.53
C GLY A 195 16.60 -9.11 -21.31
N SER A 196 17.43 -8.12 -20.98
CA SER A 196 17.18 -7.17 -19.89
C SER A 196 17.27 -5.74 -20.39
N GLY A 197 16.44 -4.85 -19.84
CA GLY A 197 16.45 -3.43 -20.19
C GLY A 197 16.45 -2.52 -18.96
N THR A 198 16.82 -1.26 -19.17
CA THR A 198 16.70 -0.23 -18.15
C THR A 198 15.24 0.19 -18.05
N LEU A 199 14.67 0.11 -16.86
CA LEU A 199 13.28 0.44 -16.57
C LEU A 199 13.16 1.88 -16.07
N PHE A 200 12.18 2.60 -16.59
CA PHE A 200 11.71 3.90 -16.10
C PHE A 200 10.26 3.76 -15.67
N VAL A 201 9.97 4.14 -14.44
CA VAL A 201 8.66 3.98 -13.82
C VAL A 201 8.00 5.33 -13.67
N GLN A 202 6.72 5.43 -14.03
CA GLN A 202 5.86 6.57 -13.75
C GLN A 202 4.69 6.06 -12.92
N ALA A 203 4.50 6.60 -11.72
CA ALA A 203 3.42 6.19 -10.82
C ALA A 203 2.55 7.39 -10.46
N ALA A 204 1.25 7.16 -10.35
CA ALA A 204 0.30 8.16 -9.88
C ALA A 204 -0.78 7.48 -9.02
N ARG A 205 -1.09 8.11 -7.89
CA ARG A 205 -2.24 7.75 -7.05
C ARG A 205 -3.23 8.90 -7.03
N LEU A 206 -4.51 8.60 -7.17
CA LEU A 206 -5.62 9.50 -6.88
C LEU A 206 -6.37 8.97 -5.67
N GLY A 207 -6.50 9.78 -4.63
CA GLY A 207 -7.10 9.42 -3.35
C GLY A 207 -6.09 9.12 -2.24
N ALA A 208 -6.61 8.67 -1.10
CA ALA A 208 -5.83 8.43 0.11
C ALA A 208 -5.39 6.97 0.22
N ARG A 209 -4.12 6.77 0.60
CA ARG A 209 -3.49 5.43 0.68
C ARG A 209 -4.28 4.43 1.52
N ASP A 210 -4.67 4.83 2.72
CA ASP A 210 -5.45 3.96 3.63
C ASP A 210 -6.95 4.22 3.53
N GLY A 211 -7.37 4.93 2.48
CA GLY A 211 -8.75 5.25 2.19
C GLY A 211 -9.18 4.72 0.84
N LEU A 212 -10.00 5.52 0.15
CA LEU A 212 -10.37 5.29 -1.24
C LEU A 212 -9.24 5.80 -2.13
N HIS A 213 -8.70 4.94 -2.98
CA HIS A 213 -7.77 5.37 -4.01
C HIS A 213 -7.74 4.48 -5.24
N LEU A 214 -7.17 5.04 -6.31
CA LEU A 214 -6.71 4.36 -7.50
C LEU A 214 -5.21 4.68 -7.65
N ASP A 215 -4.37 3.65 -7.65
CA ASP A 215 -2.94 3.73 -7.95
C ASP A 215 -2.70 3.15 -9.34
N CYS A 216 -1.90 3.83 -10.14
CA CYS A 216 -1.55 3.42 -11.49
C CYS A 216 -0.04 3.54 -11.66
N ARG A 217 0.57 2.54 -12.29
CA ARG A 217 1.98 2.51 -12.65
C ARG A 217 2.12 2.20 -14.14
N SER A 218 2.93 3.02 -14.82
CA SER A 218 3.35 2.83 -16.20
C SER A 218 4.84 2.56 -16.23
N ASP A 219 5.23 1.52 -16.97
CA ASP A 219 6.59 1.04 -17.08
C ASP A 219 7.07 1.30 -18.52
N ILE A 220 8.19 2.00 -18.66
CA ILE A 220 8.85 2.28 -19.95
C ILE A 220 10.24 1.66 -19.90
N VAL A 221 10.62 0.92 -20.93
CA VAL A 221 11.92 0.25 -20.98
C VAL A 221 12.79 0.79 -22.09
N LEU A 222 14.07 1.01 -21.78
CA LEU A 222 15.12 1.18 -22.78
C LEU A 222 15.75 -0.19 -23.05
N PHE A 223 15.48 -0.73 -24.22
CA PHE A 223 15.96 -2.04 -24.67
C PHE A 223 16.41 -1.93 -26.13
N HIS A 224 17.59 -2.47 -26.46
CA HIS A 224 18.19 -2.35 -27.80
C HIS A 224 18.18 -0.89 -28.35
N SER A 225 18.55 0.07 -27.51
CA SER A 225 18.60 1.51 -27.83
C SER A 225 17.26 2.13 -28.26
N ARG A 226 16.14 1.51 -27.88
CA ARG A 226 14.78 2.04 -28.13
C ARG A 226 13.99 2.12 -26.84
N PHE A 227 13.29 3.23 -26.65
CA PHE A 227 12.28 3.35 -25.61
C PHE A 227 11.01 2.69 -26.10
N MET A 228 10.46 1.80 -25.27
CA MET A 228 9.22 1.11 -25.56
C MET A 228 8.34 1.17 -24.31
N PHE A 229 7.04 1.29 -24.53
CA PHE A 229 6.08 1.00 -23.48
C PHE A 229 6.25 -0.46 -23.08
N SER A 230 6.45 -0.70 -21.80
CA SER A 230 6.69 -2.03 -21.27
C SER A 230 5.43 -2.61 -20.67
N GLY A 231 4.77 -1.88 -19.78
CA GLY A 231 3.69 -2.45 -19.01
C GLY A 231 2.90 -1.41 -18.25
N PHE A 232 1.78 -1.86 -17.71
CA PHE A 232 0.92 -1.07 -16.86
C PHE A 232 0.35 -1.94 -15.76
N ALA A 233 0.26 -1.37 -14.57
CA ALA A 233 -0.42 -1.97 -13.43
C ALA A 233 -1.33 -0.94 -12.76
N ALA A 234 -2.45 -1.38 -12.22
CA ALA A 234 -3.34 -0.54 -11.45
C ALA A 234 -3.89 -1.29 -10.24
N THR A 235 -4.06 -0.54 -9.15
CA THR A 235 -4.66 -0.99 -7.90
C THR A 235 -5.79 -0.04 -7.51
N GLY A 236 -7.00 -0.57 -7.36
CA GLY A 236 -8.14 0.13 -6.78
C GLY A 236 -8.38 -0.34 -5.36
N GLN A 237 -8.57 0.58 -4.41
CA GLN A 237 -8.90 0.26 -3.03
C GLN A 237 -10.16 1.01 -2.58
N ILE A 238 -11.15 0.28 -2.08
CA ILE A 238 -12.44 0.83 -1.63
C ILE A 238 -12.66 0.47 -0.16
N PRO A 239 -12.80 1.43 0.75
CA PRO A 239 -13.14 1.15 2.15
C PRO A 239 -14.53 0.52 2.25
N VAL A 240 -14.59 -0.73 2.72
CA VAL A 240 -15.87 -1.46 2.96
C VAL A 240 -16.23 -1.50 4.44
N GLY A 241 -15.25 -1.18 5.29
CA GLY A 241 -15.45 -1.10 6.73
C GLY A 241 -14.50 -0.11 7.37
N ASP A 242 -14.32 -0.31 8.65
CA ASP A 242 -13.58 0.58 9.54
C ASP A 242 -12.06 0.41 9.42
N VAL A 243 -11.66 -0.83 9.17
CA VAL A 243 -10.27 -1.32 9.11
C VAL A 243 -10.13 -2.34 7.98
N THR A 244 -11.03 -2.30 7.00
CA THR A 244 -11.15 -3.29 5.92
C THR A 244 -11.46 -2.62 4.59
N TRP A 245 -10.82 -3.09 3.53
CA TRP A 245 -10.94 -2.57 2.18
C TRP A 245 -11.12 -3.70 1.18
N LEU A 246 -11.94 -3.45 0.16
CA LEU A 246 -11.93 -4.22 -1.07
C LEU A 246 -10.75 -3.73 -1.92
N VAL A 247 -9.97 -4.65 -2.47
CA VAL A 247 -8.84 -4.37 -3.34
C VAL A 247 -9.07 -5.03 -4.69
N LEU A 248 -8.81 -4.29 -5.75
CA LEU A 248 -8.79 -4.76 -7.13
C LEU A 248 -7.40 -4.47 -7.65
N GLU A 249 -6.73 -5.47 -8.20
CA GLU A 249 -5.39 -5.29 -8.73
C GLU A 249 -5.28 -6.00 -10.07
N GLY A 250 -4.53 -5.39 -10.98
CA GLY A 250 -4.20 -6.04 -12.23
C GLY A 250 -3.08 -5.31 -12.93
N GLY A 251 -2.36 -6.04 -13.75
CA GLY A 251 -1.28 -5.48 -14.51
C GLY A 251 -0.63 -6.51 -15.41
N GLY A 252 0.27 -6.03 -16.25
CA GLY A 252 1.03 -6.87 -17.14
C GLY A 252 1.99 -6.05 -17.97
N GLY A 253 2.87 -6.74 -18.67
CA GLY A 253 3.81 -6.09 -19.54
C GLY A 253 4.77 -7.03 -20.25
N SER A 254 5.62 -6.41 -21.06
CA SER A 254 6.66 -7.03 -21.86
C SER A 254 7.75 -7.70 -21.03
N ALA A 255 7.72 -7.60 -19.70
CA ALA A 255 8.57 -8.41 -18.84
C ALA A 255 8.18 -9.90 -18.86
N GLY A 256 7.01 -10.27 -19.39
CA GLY A 256 6.59 -11.66 -19.54
C GLY A 256 5.47 -12.10 -18.60
N TYR A 257 4.58 -11.18 -18.20
CA TYR A 257 3.51 -11.49 -17.25
C TYR A 257 2.23 -10.68 -17.49
N GLY A 258 1.11 -11.22 -17.02
CA GLY A 258 -0.18 -10.55 -16.86
C GLY A 258 -0.95 -11.16 -15.70
N TYR A 259 -1.67 -10.35 -14.93
CA TYR A 259 -2.49 -10.83 -13.82
C TYR A 259 -3.67 -9.91 -13.54
N GLY A 260 -4.67 -10.46 -12.85
CA GLY A 260 -5.80 -9.72 -12.34
C GLY A 260 -6.41 -10.44 -11.14
N GLU A 261 -6.74 -9.69 -10.09
CA GLU A 261 -7.27 -10.22 -8.84
C GLU A 261 -8.21 -9.27 -8.12
N ILE A 262 -9.03 -9.87 -7.25
CA ILE A 262 -9.87 -9.19 -6.28
C ILE A 262 -9.54 -9.75 -4.89
N GLY A 263 -9.47 -8.88 -3.91
CA GLY A 263 -9.08 -9.26 -2.56
C GLY A 263 -9.67 -8.38 -1.48
N LEU A 264 -9.44 -8.79 -0.25
CA LEU A 264 -9.75 -8.04 0.95
C LEU A 264 -8.45 -7.72 1.68
N ARG A 265 -8.27 -6.43 1.99
CA ARG A 265 -7.22 -5.94 2.86
C ARG A 265 -7.81 -5.60 4.21
N ALA A 266 -7.11 -5.93 5.28
CA ALA A 266 -7.52 -5.62 6.66
C ALA A 266 -6.34 -5.10 7.48
N LEU A 267 -6.60 -4.13 8.36
CA LEU A 267 -5.66 -3.68 9.37
C LEU A 267 -5.84 -4.57 10.61
N LEU A 268 -4.84 -5.40 10.88
CA LEU A 268 -4.84 -6.37 11.97
C LEU A 268 -4.39 -5.76 13.30
N ARG A 269 -3.53 -4.75 13.24
CA ARG A 269 -2.95 -4.09 14.42
C ARG A 269 -2.66 -2.62 14.13
N GLY A 270 -2.91 -1.75 15.10
CA GLY A 270 -2.64 -0.30 15.01
C GLY A 270 -3.78 0.48 14.39
N ASN A 271 -3.47 1.68 13.86
CA ASN A 271 -4.42 2.55 13.16
C ASN A 271 -3.89 3.03 11.80
N GLY A 272 -2.92 2.34 11.22
CA GLY A 272 -2.21 2.78 10.02
C GLY A 272 -0.93 3.56 10.31
N ASP A 273 -0.66 4.00 11.55
CA ASP A 273 0.63 4.60 11.90
C ASP A 273 1.75 3.55 12.14
N ARG A 274 2.94 3.99 12.55
CA ARG A 274 4.05 3.14 13.02
C ARG A 274 3.56 2.04 13.96
N GLY A 275 4.08 0.82 13.77
CA GLY A 275 3.66 -0.39 14.47
C GLY A 275 2.39 -1.05 13.92
N SER A 276 1.85 -0.55 12.80
CA SER A 276 0.66 -1.15 12.18
C SER A 276 1.00 -2.36 11.31
N LEU A 277 0.05 -3.30 11.26
CA LEU A 277 0.13 -4.53 10.46
C LEU A 277 -1.13 -4.67 9.62
N PHE A 278 -0.97 -4.81 8.32
CA PHE A 278 -2.05 -5.14 7.39
C PHE A 278 -1.85 -6.53 6.81
N PHE A 279 -2.96 -7.16 6.47
CA PHE A 279 -3.01 -8.41 5.73
C PHE A 279 -3.93 -8.26 4.53
N THR A 280 -3.54 -8.86 3.42
CA THR A 280 -4.33 -8.92 2.18
C THR A 280 -4.50 -10.36 1.76
N GLY A 281 -5.73 -10.79 1.50
CA GLY A 281 -6.03 -12.06 0.85
C GLY A 281 -6.75 -11.81 -0.46
N SER A 282 -6.36 -12.48 -1.54
CA SER A 282 -6.93 -12.30 -2.88
C SER A 282 -7.09 -13.61 -3.64
N VAL A 283 -7.91 -13.55 -4.69
CA VAL A 283 -8.08 -14.60 -5.69
C VAL A 283 -8.10 -13.98 -7.08
N GLY A 284 -7.59 -14.69 -8.07
CA GLY A 284 -7.49 -14.15 -9.41
C GLY A 284 -6.95 -15.13 -10.44
N GLY A 285 -6.40 -14.58 -11.51
CA GLY A 285 -5.68 -15.32 -12.54
C GLY A 285 -4.36 -14.65 -12.90
N VAL A 286 -3.44 -15.45 -13.40
CA VAL A 286 -2.12 -15.01 -13.88
C VAL A 286 -1.76 -15.76 -15.15
N GLY A 287 -0.99 -15.10 -16.00
CA GLY A 287 -0.30 -15.66 -17.14
C GLY A 287 1.17 -15.22 -17.13
N LEU A 288 2.09 -16.15 -17.31
CA LEU A 288 3.50 -15.88 -17.56
C LEU A 288 3.83 -16.32 -18.98
N PHE A 289 4.58 -15.51 -19.72
CA PHE A 289 4.87 -15.79 -21.12
C PHE A 289 6.31 -15.42 -21.48
N ARG A 290 6.89 -16.19 -22.40
CA ARG A 290 8.25 -15.98 -22.91
C ARG A 290 8.37 -16.50 -24.34
N GLN A 291 9.21 -15.86 -25.15
CA GLN A 291 9.64 -16.41 -26.43
C GLN A 291 10.91 -17.24 -26.25
N VAL A 292 10.89 -18.48 -26.73
CA VAL A 292 12.08 -19.33 -26.79
C VAL A 292 12.48 -19.57 -28.23
N GLU A 293 13.79 -19.63 -28.46
CA GLU A 293 14.32 -20.00 -29.75
C GLU A 293 14.14 -21.51 -29.95
N SER A 294 13.41 -21.89 -30.99
CA SER A 294 13.12 -23.27 -31.35
C SER A 294 13.57 -23.54 -32.78
N THR A 295 14.04 -24.76 -33.04
CA THR A 295 14.43 -25.16 -34.39
C THR A 295 13.20 -25.57 -35.19
N CYS A 296 12.98 -24.91 -36.32
CA CYS A 296 11.87 -25.15 -37.24
C CYS A 296 12.39 -25.49 -38.64
N GLY A 297 11.56 -26.15 -39.47
CA GLY A 297 11.89 -26.46 -40.85
C GLY A 297 11.89 -27.95 -41.16
N SER A 298 12.56 -28.33 -42.24
CA SER A 298 12.65 -29.73 -42.71
C SER A 298 14.01 -30.33 -42.35
N PRO A 299 14.19 -31.66 -42.41
CA PRO A 299 15.50 -32.30 -42.19
C PRO A 299 16.64 -31.73 -43.06
N ASN A 300 16.30 -31.09 -44.19
CA ASN A 300 17.27 -30.53 -45.14
C ASN A 300 17.43 -29.00 -45.03
N ALA A 301 16.64 -28.32 -44.18
CA ALA A 301 16.72 -26.88 -43.95
C ALA A 301 16.13 -26.53 -42.58
N THR A 302 17.00 -26.31 -41.60
CA THR A 302 16.66 -25.88 -40.24
C THR A 302 16.85 -24.38 -40.09
N PHE A 303 15.85 -23.71 -39.54
CA PHE A 303 15.84 -22.30 -39.20
C PHE A 303 15.60 -22.13 -37.70
N SER A 304 16.01 -20.98 -37.19
CA SER A 304 15.63 -20.53 -35.86
C SER A 304 14.27 -19.82 -35.94
N CYS A 305 13.28 -20.35 -35.22
CA CYS A 305 11.96 -19.75 -35.07
C CYS A 305 11.70 -19.39 -33.60
N ALA A 306 10.94 -18.32 -33.38
CA ALA A 306 10.41 -18.01 -32.06
C ALA A 306 9.20 -18.93 -31.78
N ALA A 307 9.19 -19.59 -30.62
CA ALA A 307 8.06 -20.36 -30.11
C ALA A 307 7.61 -19.76 -28.76
N PRO A 308 6.31 -19.47 -28.57
CA PRO A 308 5.81 -19.00 -27.28
C PRO A 308 5.79 -20.15 -26.27
N VAL A 309 6.23 -19.85 -25.05
CA VAL A 309 5.99 -20.64 -23.85
C VAL A 309 5.09 -19.82 -22.94
N GLU A 310 4.01 -20.42 -22.45
CA GLU A 310 3.02 -19.74 -21.60
C GLU A 310 2.60 -20.64 -20.44
N TYR A 311 2.47 -20.04 -19.26
CA TYR A 311 1.87 -20.66 -18.08
C TYR A 311 0.75 -19.78 -17.58
N ALA A 312 -0.49 -20.24 -17.68
CA ALA A 312 -1.65 -19.50 -17.21
C ALA A 312 -2.55 -20.35 -16.30
N GLY A 313 -3.21 -19.68 -15.37
CA GLY A 313 -4.25 -20.32 -14.56
C GLY A 313 -4.67 -19.55 -13.31
N PRO A 314 -5.47 -20.19 -12.45
CA PRO A 314 -5.99 -19.57 -11.25
C PRO A 314 -4.86 -19.34 -10.23
N MET A 315 -4.96 -18.24 -9.50
CA MET A 315 -4.05 -17.89 -8.43
C MET A 315 -4.80 -17.51 -7.15
N VAL A 316 -4.13 -17.71 -6.03
CA VAL A 316 -4.53 -17.19 -4.72
C VAL A 316 -3.41 -16.33 -4.19
N GLY A 317 -3.75 -15.18 -3.60
CA GLY A 317 -2.77 -14.23 -3.10
C GLY A 317 -2.84 -14.06 -1.58
N ALA A 318 -1.67 -13.91 -0.97
CA ALA A 318 -1.53 -13.56 0.44
C ALA A 318 -0.43 -12.52 0.60
N GLY A 319 -0.77 -11.41 1.25
CA GLY A 319 0.11 -10.27 1.41
C GLY A 319 0.12 -9.72 2.83
N VAL A 320 1.24 -9.12 3.20
CA VAL A 320 1.47 -8.48 4.50
C VAL A 320 2.14 -7.13 4.28
N GLU A 321 1.61 -6.09 4.94
CA GLU A 321 2.27 -4.77 5.03
C GLU A 321 2.57 -4.46 6.50
N VAL A 322 3.81 -4.11 6.81
CA VAL A 322 4.25 -3.69 8.14
C VAL A 322 4.74 -2.25 8.09
N ARG A 323 4.30 -1.43 9.06
CA ARG A 323 4.79 -0.06 9.25
C ARG A 323 5.64 0.03 10.51
N LEU A 324 6.86 0.55 10.40
CA LEU A 324 7.86 0.62 11.47
C LEU A 324 8.21 2.07 11.82
#